data_AF-A0A919JUS5-F1
#
_entry.id   AF-A0A919JUS5-F1
#
_cell.length_a   1.000
_cell.length_b   1.000
_cell.length_c   1.000
_cell.angle_alpha   90.00
_cell.angle_beta   90.00
_cell.angle_gamma   90.00
#
_symmetry.space_group_name_H-M   'P 1'
#
loop_
_entity.id
_entity.type
_entity.pdbx_description
1 polymer ?
#
loop_
_entity_poly.entity_id
_entity_poly.type
_entity_poly.pdbx_seq_one_letter_code
_entity_poly.pdbx_strand_id
1 'polypeptide(L)'
;MLDRATGDLSVRPDLLDRVRAGGRRRVIRRRAVLAGGLAVLAAGAAVPLSARGRSGNDLETAGDLAGDPQFRARVRAAWATAMLGFATEGEPLIRWAGRTPAGPVAVVQQASPVAGGTLWAEGFVHAGRGLGPVHLSRWREGSPMAVLLGPRRDVLVVWDAGNTVSLSAGHTVDAAGKVRRDWERIGPVHGGVLVRTVAPQAGDVRLGLREDGNWDESVPLANYEEVVPASQENRTPTRVERWLPGRDRAWPADLTQAELDTWDLSFRPDYNDNLGFHPFTGHFRWIVRGAAPDGRRLVVQILELGDRRRVFWMIGTPDRPHYAGELDDRYATGLPRQTTLVHIRLPEQIGVLVSAPAATLRYRAGAGPWLPVNGDTALLPAAASRVEVTPRGGNPVPVALV
;
A
#
# COMPACT_ATOMS: atom_id res chain seq x y z
N MET A 1 9.88 42.00 -24.08
CA MET A 1 8.54 42.32 -23.54
C MET A 1 7.86 41.04 -23.02
N LEU A 2 8.56 40.28 -22.16
CA LEU A 2 8.10 39.01 -21.55
C LEU A 2 8.40 38.94 -20.04
N ASP A 3 9.02 39.98 -19.45
CA ASP A 3 9.39 40.03 -18.02
C ASP A 3 8.26 40.48 -17.08
N ARG A 4 7.01 40.61 -17.56
CA ARG A 4 5.92 41.22 -16.76
C ARG A 4 4.80 40.30 -16.32
N ALA A 5 4.89 38.99 -16.58
CA ALA A 5 3.80 38.03 -16.31
C ALA A 5 4.06 37.03 -15.17
N THR A 6 5.19 37.10 -14.47
CA THR A 6 5.57 36.15 -13.39
C THR A 6 5.77 36.81 -12.02
N GLY A 7 5.42 38.08 -11.87
CA GLY A 7 5.69 38.88 -10.66
C GLY A 7 4.94 38.47 -9.38
N ASP A 8 3.86 37.68 -9.47
CA ASP A 8 2.99 37.40 -8.31
C ASP A 8 2.87 35.91 -7.93
N LEU A 9 3.73 35.04 -8.45
CA LEU A 9 3.80 33.67 -7.96
C LEU A 9 4.67 33.59 -6.68
N SER A 10 4.10 34.01 -5.55
CA SER A 10 4.68 33.70 -4.24
C SER A 10 4.48 32.22 -3.92
N VAL A 11 5.52 31.43 -4.11
CA VAL A 11 5.54 30.04 -3.63
C VAL A 11 5.51 30.09 -2.11
N ARG A 12 4.48 29.49 -1.49
CA ARG A 12 4.42 29.36 -0.04
C ARG A 12 5.74 28.75 0.47
N PRO A 13 6.42 29.38 1.44
CA PRO A 13 7.77 29.00 1.84
C PRO A 13 7.86 27.56 2.40
N ASP A 14 6.74 26.97 2.79
CA ASP A 14 6.65 25.62 3.34
C ASP A 14 6.21 24.54 2.32
N LEU A 15 6.03 24.89 1.03
CA LEU A 15 5.57 23.94 0.00
C LEU A 15 6.60 22.82 -0.20
N LEU A 16 7.88 23.17 -0.31
CA LEU A 16 8.97 22.20 -0.49
C LEU A 16 9.19 21.35 0.76
N ASP A 17 8.95 21.90 1.96
CA ASP A 17 9.07 21.17 3.22
C ASP A 17 7.90 20.20 3.42
N ARG A 18 6.68 20.56 3.00
CA ARG A 18 5.53 19.65 3.01
C ARG A 18 5.67 18.52 1.98
N VAL A 19 6.18 18.82 0.79
CA VAL A 19 6.48 17.81 -0.24
C VAL A 19 7.62 16.89 0.20
N ARG A 20 8.70 17.43 0.79
CA ARG A 20 9.81 16.64 1.35
C ARG A 20 9.39 15.81 2.58
N ALA A 21 8.51 16.34 3.44
CA ALA A 21 7.97 15.61 4.60
C ALA A 21 7.06 14.45 4.17
N GLY A 22 6.22 14.63 3.15
CA GLY A 22 5.40 13.57 2.57
C GLY A 22 6.22 12.48 1.87
N GLY A 23 7.26 12.87 1.13
CA GLY A 23 8.14 11.95 0.40
C GLY A 23 9.09 11.15 1.29
N ARG A 24 9.74 11.78 2.29
CA ARG A 24 10.64 11.08 3.23
C ARG A 24 9.91 10.10 4.16
N ARG A 25 8.69 10.43 4.62
CA ARG A 25 7.94 9.56 5.54
C ARG A 25 7.49 8.24 4.90
N ARG A 26 7.12 8.25 3.61
CA ARG A 26 6.68 7.03 2.89
C ARG A 26 7.84 6.10 2.51
N VAL A 27 9.03 6.65 2.21
CA VAL A 27 10.22 5.85 1.86
C VAL A 27 10.91 5.27 3.10
N ILE A 28 10.88 5.97 4.24
CA ILE A 28 11.42 5.45 5.50
C ILE A 28 10.54 4.32 6.06
N ARG A 29 9.20 4.40 5.94
CA ARG A 29 8.28 3.29 6.25
C ARG A 29 8.53 2.04 5.38
N ARG A 30 8.97 2.22 4.13
CA ARG A 30 9.36 1.12 3.21
C ARG A 30 10.60 0.32 3.65
N ARG A 31 11.46 0.85 4.54
CA ARG A 31 12.70 0.16 4.97
C ARG A 31 12.66 -0.34 6.41
N ALA A 32 11.75 0.16 7.24
CA ALA A 32 11.61 -0.31 8.63
C ALA A 32 10.94 -1.70 8.74
N VAL A 33 10.13 -2.09 7.75
CA VAL A 33 9.52 -3.42 7.68
C VAL A 33 10.46 -4.46 7.02
N LEU A 34 11.52 -4.04 6.31
CA LEU A 34 12.26 -4.92 5.39
C LEU A 34 13.77 -5.09 5.67
N ALA A 35 14.31 -4.68 6.81
CA ALA A 35 15.72 -4.97 7.11
C ALA A 35 16.00 -5.12 8.60
N GLY A 36 16.22 -6.37 9.02
CA GLY A 36 17.29 -6.63 9.97
C GLY A 36 18.63 -6.15 9.37
N GLY A 37 19.48 -5.53 10.20
CA GLY A 37 20.87 -5.21 9.86
C GLY A 37 21.17 -3.71 9.70
N LEU A 38 21.76 -3.14 10.75
CA LEU A 38 22.70 -2.01 10.82
C LEU A 38 22.81 -1.05 9.61
N ALA A 39 22.45 0.23 9.83
CA ALA A 39 23.30 1.38 9.50
C ALA A 39 22.70 2.70 10.03
N VAL A 40 23.27 3.24 11.12
CA VAL A 40 23.16 4.68 11.45
C VAL A 40 24.57 5.19 11.72
N LEU A 41 25.09 6.01 10.81
CA LEU A 41 26.18 6.93 11.11
C LEU A 41 25.62 8.35 11.18
N ALA A 42 25.80 8.92 12.37
CA ALA A 42 25.87 10.33 12.77
C ALA A 42 25.37 11.42 11.80
N ALA A 43 24.35 12.16 12.25
CA ALA A 43 24.31 13.61 12.12
C ALA A 43 23.51 14.18 13.31
N GLY A 44 24.20 14.85 14.22
CA GLY A 44 23.65 15.37 15.47
C GLY A 44 22.71 16.54 15.25
N ALA A 45 21.55 16.45 15.90
CA ALA A 45 20.78 17.58 16.39
C ALA A 45 20.06 17.13 17.65
N ALA A 46 20.51 17.61 18.80
CA ALA A 46 19.89 17.34 20.09
C ALA A 46 18.59 18.14 20.18
N VAL A 47 17.45 17.45 20.14
CA VAL A 47 16.16 18.01 20.55
C VAL A 47 15.87 17.45 21.95
N PRO A 48 15.59 18.29 22.96
CA PRO A 48 15.27 17.79 24.29
C PRO A 48 13.90 17.10 24.25
N LEU A 49 13.91 15.77 24.31
CA LEU A 49 12.74 14.95 24.60
C LEU A 49 12.41 15.11 26.10
N SER A 50 11.55 16.06 26.43
CA SER A 50 10.89 16.10 27.73
C SER A 50 9.81 15.01 27.76
N ALA A 51 10.23 13.75 27.91
CA ALA A 51 9.33 12.65 28.22
C ALA A 51 8.84 12.82 29.66
N ARG A 52 7.54 13.06 29.83
CA ARG A 52 6.85 12.87 31.11
C ARG A 52 6.91 11.37 31.44
N GLY A 53 7.92 10.99 32.21
CA GLY A 53 8.02 9.66 32.81
C GLY A 53 6.90 9.45 33.82
N ARG A 54 5.92 8.63 33.45
CA ARG A 54 5.38 7.66 34.40
C ARG A 54 6.29 6.44 34.30
N SER A 55 7.08 6.18 35.32
CA SER A 55 7.82 4.92 35.48
C SER A 55 6.82 3.78 35.66
N GLY A 56 6.24 3.32 34.56
CA GLY A 56 5.16 2.32 34.49
C GLY A 56 5.64 0.88 34.67
N ASN A 57 6.60 0.65 35.56
CA ASN A 57 7.12 -0.69 35.87
C ASN A 57 6.20 -1.50 36.80
N ASP A 58 5.17 -0.88 37.39
CA ASP A 58 4.23 -1.50 38.34
C ASP A 58 2.79 -1.67 37.79
N LEU A 59 2.61 -1.65 36.47
CA LEU A 59 1.30 -2.03 35.93
C LEU A 59 1.15 -3.55 36.04
N GLU A 60 0.23 -3.99 36.90
CA GLU A 60 -0.18 -5.38 37.01
C GLU A 60 -0.58 -5.93 35.63
N THR A 61 -0.16 -7.17 35.34
CA THR A 61 -0.62 -7.88 34.14
C THR A 61 -2.15 -7.93 34.16
N ALA A 62 -2.80 -7.43 33.11
CA ALA A 62 -4.25 -7.48 32.97
C ALA A 62 -4.73 -8.77 32.25
N GLY A 63 -6.04 -9.03 32.27
CA GLY A 63 -6.68 -10.13 31.55
C GLY A 63 -6.95 -11.40 32.39
N ASP A 64 -7.75 -12.32 31.85
CA ASP A 64 -8.22 -13.52 32.57
C ASP A 64 -7.14 -14.59 32.77
N LEU A 65 -5.99 -14.47 32.10
CA LEU A 65 -4.82 -15.33 32.30
C LEU A 65 -3.68 -14.63 33.06
N ALA A 66 -3.91 -13.43 33.61
CA ALA A 66 -2.90 -12.69 34.38
C ALA A 66 -2.37 -13.46 35.60
N GLY A 67 -3.25 -14.25 36.25
CA GLY A 67 -2.93 -15.07 37.41
C GLY A 67 -2.40 -16.46 37.10
N ASP A 68 -2.24 -16.86 35.83
CA ASP A 68 -1.80 -18.20 35.45
C ASP A 68 -0.26 -18.27 35.36
N PRO A 69 0.44 -18.84 36.37
CA PRO A 69 1.90 -18.87 36.39
C PRO A 69 2.47 -19.78 35.29
N GLN A 70 1.78 -20.85 34.90
CA GLN A 70 2.24 -21.76 33.87
C GLN A 70 2.13 -21.12 32.48
N PHE A 71 1.05 -20.39 32.21
CA PHE A 71 0.94 -19.61 30.98
C PHE A 71 1.99 -18.52 30.91
N ARG A 72 2.21 -17.75 31.99
CA ARG A 72 3.23 -16.69 32.01
C ARG A 72 4.64 -17.23 31.82
N ALA A 73 4.99 -18.35 32.44
CA ALA A 73 6.29 -19.00 32.23
C ALA A 73 6.48 -19.41 30.76
N ARG A 74 5.45 -19.97 30.13
CA ARG A 74 5.45 -20.32 28.70
C ARG A 74 5.59 -19.10 27.80
N VAL A 75 4.90 -18.00 28.12
CA VAL A 75 5.02 -16.72 27.40
C VAL A 75 6.44 -16.15 27.49
N ARG A 76 7.03 -16.12 28.69
CA ARG A 76 8.42 -15.67 28.90
C ARG A 76 9.42 -16.51 28.12
N ALA A 77 9.27 -17.84 28.13
CA ALA A 77 10.15 -18.74 27.39
C ALA A 77 10.05 -18.54 25.87
N ALA A 78 8.83 -18.41 25.33
CA ALA A 78 8.60 -18.13 23.92
C ALA A 78 9.20 -16.76 23.52
N TRP A 79 8.97 -15.73 24.34
CA TRP A 79 9.54 -14.40 24.14
C TRP A 79 11.07 -14.41 24.14
N ALA A 80 11.70 -15.04 25.14
CA ALA A 80 13.15 -15.17 25.22
C ALA A 80 13.75 -15.86 23.99
N THR A 81 13.06 -16.90 23.48
CA THR A 81 13.48 -17.61 22.27
C THR A 81 13.44 -16.71 21.03
N ALA A 82 12.37 -15.92 20.87
CA ALA A 82 12.26 -14.98 19.76
C ALA A 82 13.21 -13.78 19.87
N MET A 83 13.61 -13.43 21.10
CA MET A 83 14.58 -12.37 21.36
C MET A 83 16.04 -12.83 21.24
N LEU A 84 16.31 -14.11 20.93
CA LEU A 84 17.67 -14.58 20.68
C LEU A 84 18.33 -13.80 19.54
N GLY A 85 19.51 -13.23 19.81
CA GLY A 85 20.22 -12.37 18.86
C GLY A 85 19.88 -10.88 18.95
N PHE A 86 18.98 -10.49 19.86
CA PHE A 86 18.71 -9.09 20.19
C PHE A 86 19.25 -8.75 21.58
N ALA A 87 19.83 -7.56 21.71
CA ALA A 87 20.18 -7.04 23.03
C ALA A 87 18.88 -6.66 23.75
N THR A 88 18.66 -7.19 24.95
CA THR A 88 17.51 -6.89 25.80
C THR A 88 17.95 -6.50 27.19
N GLU A 89 17.18 -5.65 27.84
CA GLU A 89 17.40 -5.21 29.22
C GLU A 89 16.20 -5.58 30.08
N GLY A 90 16.47 -6.15 31.26
CA GLY A 90 15.46 -6.57 32.22
C GLY A 90 14.63 -7.79 31.79
N GLU A 91 13.70 -8.16 32.66
CA GLU A 91 12.74 -9.23 32.43
C GLU A 91 11.62 -8.78 31.47
N PRO A 92 11.11 -9.65 30.57
CA PRO A 92 9.96 -9.33 29.76
C PRO A 92 8.73 -9.02 30.64
N LEU A 93 8.06 -7.92 30.33
CA LEU A 93 6.86 -7.44 30.99
C LEU A 93 5.63 -7.93 30.22
N ILE A 94 4.82 -8.79 30.86
CA ILE A 94 3.54 -9.23 30.30
C ILE A 94 2.50 -8.18 30.67
N ARG A 95 2.10 -7.34 29.72
CA ARG A 95 1.12 -6.25 29.95
C ARG A 95 -0.30 -6.76 30.03
N TRP A 96 -0.62 -7.76 29.21
CA TRP A 96 -1.94 -8.38 29.18
C TRP A 96 -1.81 -9.86 28.82
N ALA A 97 -2.65 -10.70 29.40
CA ALA A 97 -2.73 -12.14 29.12
C ALA A 97 -4.19 -12.60 29.21
N GLY A 98 -4.72 -13.18 28.12
CA GLY A 98 -6.09 -13.63 28.12
C GLY A 98 -6.46 -14.67 27.09
N ARG A 99 -7.69 -15.19 27.20
CA ARG A 99 -8.27 -16.17 26.28
C ARG A 99 -8.95 -15.48 25.10
N THR A 100 -8.83 -16.08 23.92
CA THR A 100 -9.58 -15.69 22.71
C THR A 100 -10.26 -16.91 22.11
N PRO A 101 -11.21 -16.74 21.17
CA PRO A 101 -11.78 -17.88 20.43
C PRO A 101 -10.74 -18.70 19.66
N ALA A 102 -9.57 -18.12 19.35
CA ALA A 102 -8.47 -18.80 18.68
C ALA A 102 -7.41 -19.40 19.64
N GLY A 103 -7.58 -19.25 20.96
CA GLY A 103 -6.63 -19.71 21.96
C GLY A 103 -6.06 -18.58 22.84
N PRO A 104 -5.18 -18.92 23.79
CA PRO A 104 -4.57 -17.95 24.70
C PRO A 104 -3.53 -17.07 23.97
N VAL A 105 -3.49 -15.81 24.37
CA VAL A 105 -2.56 -14.78 23.83
C VAL A 105 -2.13 -13.83 24.94
N ALA A 106 -0.93 -13.26 24.79
CA ALA A 106 -0.37 -12.26 25.67
C ALA A 106 0.28 -11.12 24.87
N VAL A 107 0.27 -9.92 25.46
CA VAL A 107 1.04 -8.75 25.00
C VAL A 107 2.27 -8.63 25.89
N VAL A 108 3.45 -8.59 25.26
CA VAL A 108 4.74 -8.56 25.97
C VAL A 108 5.55 -7.35 25.51
N GLN A 109 6.19 -6.70 26.48
CA GLN A 109 7.12 -5.59 26.27
C GLN A 109 8.46 -5.92 26.92
N GLN A 110 9.57 -5.55 26.28
CA GLN A 110 10.90 -5.64 26.87
C GLN A 110 11.80 -4.53 26.37
N ALA A 111 12.57 -3.91 27.26
CA ALA A 111 13.54 -2.90 26.88
C ALA A 111 14.67 -3.51 26.04
N SER A 112 15.17 -2.76 25.07
CA SER A 112 16.25 -3.13 24.18
C SER A 112 17.21 -1.95 24.05
N PRO A 113 18.45 -2.05 24.57
CA PRO A 113 19.41 -0.96 24.49
C PRO A 113 19.84 -0.75 23.03
N VAL A 114 19.90 0.51 22.61
CA VAL A 114 20.44 0.91 21.30
C VAL A 114 21.44 2.06 21.46
N ALA A 115 22.27 2.29 20.45
CA ALA A 115 23.18 3.43 20.45
C ALA A 115 22.38 4.74 20.57
N GLY A 116 22.52 5.43 21.71
CA GLY A 116 21.84 6.70 21.98
C GLY A 116 20.49 6.61 22.71
N GLY A 117 20.08 5.44 23.22
CA GLY A 117 18.89 5.33 24.08
C GLY A 117 18.36 3.91 24.28
N THR A 118 17.13 3.81 24.74
CA THR A 118 16.40 2.55 24.91
C THR A 118 15.24 2.50 23.92
N LEU A 119 15.13 1.40 23.18
CA LEU A 119 13.91 1.05 22.44
C LEU A 119 13.12 0.02 23.24
N TRP A 120 11.82 -0.06 22.98
CA TRP A 120 10.99 -1.13 23.51
C TRP A 120 10.67 -2.12 22.40
N ALA A 121 11.01 -3.38 22.63
CA ALA A 121 10.48 -4.49 21.85
C ALA A 121 9.09 -4.80 22.39
N GLU A 122 8.08 -4.78 21.52
CA GLU A 122 6.70 -5.06 21.89
C GLU A 122 6.08 -6.02 20.88
N GLY A 123 5.24 -6.93 21.37
CA GLY A 123 4.63 -7.92 20.49
C GLY A 123 3.62 -8.82 21.16
N PHE A 124 3.06 -9.72 20.34
CA PHE A 124 2.10 -10.73 20.79
C PHE A 124 2.78 -12.09 20.90
N VAL A 125 2.42 -12.84 21.94
CA VAL A 125 2.72 -14.26 22.09
C VAL A 125 1.41 -15.02 22.11
N HIS A 126 1.19 -15.95 21.18
CA HIS A 126 -0.06 -16.73 21.10
C HIS A 126 0.21 -18.21 20.89
N ALA A 127 -0.75 -19.05 21.29
CA ALA A 127 -0.65 -20.49 21.10
C ALA A 127 -1.12 -20.88 19.68
N GLY A 128 -0.17 -21.11 18.79
CA GLY A 128 -0.37 -21.91 17.58
C GLY A 128 -0.32 -23.42 17.86
N ARG A 129 -0.21 -24.25 16.80
CA ARG A 129 0.12 -25.68 16.93
C ARG A 129 1.54 -25.82 17.52
N GLY A 130 1.62 -25.91 18.85
CA GLY A 130 2.85 -25.61 19.61
C GLY A 130 2.93 -24.11 19.87
N LEU A 131 3.33 -23.66 21.06
CA LEU A 131 3.49 -22.23 21.37
C LEU A 131 4.28 -21.58 20.24
N GLY A 132 3.56 -20.76 19.48
CA GLY A 132 3.90 -20.34 18.15
C GLY A 132 4.35 -18.88 18.16
N PRO A 133 4.75 -18.39 16.98
CA PRO A 133 5.64 -17.25 16.79
C PRO A 133 5.31 -16.02 17.63
N VAL A 134 6.38 -15.41 18.14
CA VAL A 134 6.34 -14.10 18.75
C VAL A 134 6.30 -13.08 17.61
N HIS A 135 5.23 -12.30 17.61
CA HIS A 135 5.01 -11.28 16.61
C HIS A 135 5.57 -9.97 17.12
N LEU A 136 6.86 -9.77 16.84
CA LEU A 136 7.59 -8.59 17.23
C LEU A 136 7.24 -7.44 16.29
N SER A 137 6.91 -6.30 16.85
CA SER A 137 6.95 -5.07 16.07
C SER A 137 7.76 -4.02 16.83
N ARG A 138 8.83 -3.55 16.19
CA ARG A 138 9.74 -2.56 16.77
C ARG A 138 9.14 -1.18 16.56
N TRP A 139 8.43 -0.67 17.56
CA TRP A 139 7.87 0.68 17.50
C TRP A 139 8.29 1.51 18.70
N ARG A 140 7.86 2.78 18.65
CA ARG A 140 7.90 3.64 19.82
C ARG A 140 7.03 3.01 20.89
N GLU A 141 7.48 3.10 22.13
CA GLU A 141 6.67 2.75 23.29
C GLU A 141 5.30 3.43 23.18
N GLY A 142 4.24 2.66 23.38
CA GLY A 142 2.88 3.21 23.41
C GLY A 142 2.20 3.34 22.04
N SER A 143 2.72 2.72 20.99
CA SER A 143 2.01 2.64 19.71
C SER A 143 1.03 1.46 19.69
N PRO A 144 -0.20 1.64 19.14
CA PRO A 144 -1.12 0.52 18.99
C PRO A 144 -0.56 -0.53 18.03
N MET A 145 -0.97 -1.78 18.20
CA MET A 145 -0.64 -2.89 17.29
C MET A 145 -1.74 -3.93 17.28
N ALA A 146 -1.79 -4.75 16.23
CA ALA A 146 -2.78 -5.81 16.11
C ALA A 146 -2.19 -7.15 15.68
N VAL A 147 -2.93 -8.23 15.89
CA VAL A 147 -2.62 -9.57 15.39
C VAL A 147 -3.90 -10.30 14.95
N LEU A 148 -3.82 -11.08 13.88
CA LEU A 148 -4.92 -11.95 13.41
C LEU A 148 -4.64 -13.42 13.73
N LEU A 149 -5.51 -14.01 14.55
CA LEU A 149 -5.39 -15.36 15.10
C LEU A 149 -6.38 -16.33 14.45
N GLY A 150 -6.13 -17.62 14.67
CA GLY A 150 -6.96 -18.71 14.17
C GLY A 150 -6.60 -19.17 12.75
N PRO A 151 -7.02 -20.38 12.34
CA PRO A 151 -6.69 -20.94 11.04
C PRO A 151 -7.28 -20.14 9.86
N ARG A 152 -8.40 -19.45 10.10
CA ARG A 152 -9.06 -18.59 9.11
C ARG A 152 -8.70 -17.11 9.27
N ARG A 153 -7.83 -16.78 10.23
CA ARG A 153 -7.43 -15.41 10.58
C ARG A 153 -8.65 -14.54 10.88
N ASP A 154 -9.61 -15.08 11.63
CA ASP A 154 -10.92 -14.51 11.93
C ASP A 154 -11.06 -14.00 13.37
N VAL A 155 -9.98 -14.01 14.15
CA VAL A 155 -9.91 -13.41 15.48
C VAL A 155 -8.89 -12.26 15.47
N LEU A 156 -9.39 -11.03 15.57
CA LEU A 156 -8.56 -9.83 15.68
C LEU A 156 -8.29 -9.53 17.15
N VAL A 157 -7.01 -9.34 17.49
CA VAL A 157 -6.58 -8.81 18.79
C VAL A 157 -5.87 -7.48 18.54
N VAL A 158 -6.28 -6.43 19.25
CA VAL A 158 -5.68 -5.09 19.15
C VAL A 158 -5.19 -4.69 20.53
N TRP A 159 -3.90 -4.36 20.63
CA TRP A 159 -3.34 -3.60 21.74
C TRP A 159 -3.42 -2.11 21.38
N ASP A 160 -4.23 -1.35 22.11
CA ASP A 160 -4.47 0.07 21.81
C ASP A 160 -3.41 1.00 22.42
N ALA A 161 -2.67 0.51 23.41
CA ALA A 161 -1.68 1.27 24.17
C ALA A 161 -2.21 2.59 24.77
N GLY A 162 -3.51 2.66 25.08
CA GLY A 162 -4.21 3.86 25.55
C GLY A 162 -4.67 4.81 24.44
N ASN A 163 -4.43 4.47 23.18
CA ASN A 163 -4.85 5.28 22.03
C ASN A 163 -6.26 4.90 21.56
N THR A 164 -6.89 5.83 20.85
CA THR A 164 -8.17 5.55 20.19
C THR A 164 -7.89 4.87 18.85
N VAL A 165 -8.38 3.65 18.67
CA VAL A 165 -8.22 2.89 17.42
C VAL A 165 -9.56 2.78 16.69
N SER A 166 -9.52 2.92 15.37
CA SER A 166 -10.64 2.64 14.48
C SER A 166 -10.36 1.42 13.61
N LEU A 167 -11.38 0.60 13.43
CA LEU A 167 -11.41 -0.59 12.58
C LEU A 167 -12.32 -0.35 11.38
N SER A 168 -11.87 -0.80 10.21
CA SER A 168 -12.69 -0.93 9.03
C SER A 168 -12.75 -2.39 8.59
N ALA A 169 -13.96 -2.92 8.42
CA ALA A 169 -14.18 -4.32 8.06
C ALA A 169 -13.77 -4.65 6.60
N GLY A 170 -13.60 -3.63 5.77
CA GLY A 170 -13.30 -3.78 4.35
C GLY A 170 -13.15 -2.42 3.67
N HIS A 171 -13.02 -2.41 2.36
CA HIS A 171 -13.01 -1.20 1.57
C HIS A 171 -14.01 -1.31 0.42
N THR A 172 -14.45 -0.17 -0.09
CA THR A 172 -15.24 -0.03 -1.31
C THR A 172 -14.52 0.92 -2.27
N VAL A 173 -14.99 0.98 -3.50
CA VAL A 173 -14.49 1.91 -4.52
C VAL A 173 -15.67 2.74 -4.98
N ASP A 174 -15.56 4.07 -4.86
CA ASP A 174 -16.63 4.99 -5.25
C ASP A 174 -16.70 5.21 -6.77
N ALA A 175 -17.68 5.99 -7.22
CA ALA A 175 -17.87 6.32 -8.63
C ALA A 175 -16.69 7.11 -9.27
N ALA A 176 -15.79 7.67 -8.46
CA ALA A 176 -14.56 8.32 -8.93
C ALA A 176 -13.34 7.36 -8.87
N GLY A 177 -13.56 6.08 -8.58
CA GLY A 177 -12.51 5.08 -8.49
C GLY A 177 -11.68 5.19 -7.21
N LYS A 178 -12.10 6.02 -6.24
CA LYS A 178 -11.39 6.18 -4.97
C LYS A 178 -11.79 5.10 -3.98
N VAL A 179 -10.80 4.60 -3.24
CA VAL A 179 -10.97 3.69 -2.12
C VAL A 179 -11.67 4.43 -0.98
N ARG A 180 -12.74 3.81 -0.46
CA ARG A 180 -13.47 4.25 0.72
C ARG A 180 -13.47 3.16 1.78
N ARG A 181 -13.51 3.58 3.04
CA ARG A 181 -13.56 2.71 4.20
C ARG A 181 -14.54 3.30 5.19
N ASP A 182 -15.42 2.45 5.70
CA ASP A 182 -16.27 2.78 6.83
C ASP A 182 -15.52 2.41 8.11
N TRP A 183 -15.43 3.36 9.03
CA TRP A 183 -14.61 3.25 10.23
C TRP A 183 -15.48 3.21 11.47
N GLU A 184 -15.28 2.17 12.27
CA GLU A 184 -15.89 2.00 13.58
C GLU A 184 -14.81 2.20 14.64
N ARG A 185 -15.07 3.08 15.61
CA ARG A 185 -14.18 3.24 16.78
C ARG A 185 -14.30 2.01 17.68
N ILE A 186 -13.16 1.41 18.01
CA ILE A 186 -13.09 0.16 18.78
C ILE A 186 -12.27 0.28 20.08
N GLY A 187 -11.66 1.44 20.34
CA GLY A 187 -10.93 1.72 21.58
C GLY A 187 -10.97 3.21 21.94
N PRO A 188 -10.38 3.62 23.09
CA PRO A 188 -9.61 2.77 24.00
C PRO A 188 -10.50 1.81 24.79
N VAL A 189 -9.97 0.63 25.14
CA VAL A 189 -10.65 -0.38 25.96
C VAL A 189 -10.00 -0.52 27.33
N HIS A 190 -10.79 -0.89 28.33
CA HIS A 190 -10.25 -1.13 29.68
C HIS A 190 -9.28 -2.32 29.65
N GLY A 191 -8.06 -2.11 30.16
CA GLY A 191 -6.97 -3.09 30.08
C GLY A 191 -6.18 -3.07 28.77
N GLY A 192 -6.50 -2.17 27.84
CA GLY A 192 -5.74 -1.86 26.62
C GLY A 192 -5.76 -2.92 25.51
N VAL A 193 -6.40 -4.08 25.72
CA VAL A 193 -6.55 -5.12 24.69
C VAL A 193 -8.00 -5.33 24.31
N LEU A 194 -8.28 -5.22 23.02
CA LEU A 194 -9.54 -5.61 22.39
C LEU A 194 -9.39 -6.96 21.72
N VAL A 195 -10.39 -7.84 21.90
CA VAL A 195 -10.53 -9.10 21.16
C VAL A 195 -11.85 -9.05 20.39
N ARG A 196 -11.82 -9.29 19.08
CA ARG A 196 -13.01 -9.25 18.22
C ARG A 196 -13.00 -10.36 17.18
N THR A 197 -14.15 -10.99 16.96
CA THR A 197 -14.34 -11.86 15.80
C THR A 197 -14.60 -11.01 14.56
N VAL A 198 -13.92 -11.33 13.46
CA VAL A 198 -14.01 -10.63 12.17
C VAL A 198 -14.32 -11.62 11.06
N ALA A 199 -14.65 -11.13 9.87
CA ALA A 199 -14.74 -11.99 8.69
C ALA A 199 -13.38 -12.70 8.45
N PRO A 200 -13.36 -13.89 7.86
CA PRO A 200 -12.11 -14.59 7.52
C PRO A 200 -11.14 -13.73 6.71
N GLN A 201 -9.85 -13.74 7.07
CA GLN A 201 -8.79 -12.91 6.44
C GLN A 201 -7.64 -13.74 5.85
N ALA A 202 -7.77 -15.07 5.78
CA ALA A 202 -6.70 -15.94 5.27
C ALA A 202 -6.44 -15.65 3.77
N GLY A 203 -5.22 -15.18 3.45
CA GLY A 203 -4.75 -14.94 2.07
C GLY A 203 -5.19 -13.61 1.44
N ASP A 204 -6.13 -12.88 2.04
CA ASP A 204 -6.58 -11.56 1.58
C ASP A 204 -7.07 -10.74 2.79
N VAL A 205 -6.21 -9.87 3.32
CA VAL A 205 -6.55 -9.06 4.50
C VAL A 205 -7.26 -7.78 4.08
N ARG A 206 -8.58 -7.78 4.18
CA ARG A 206 -9.45 -6.65 3.78
C ARG A 206 -9.58 -5.60 4.88
N LEU A 207 -9.34 -5.99 6.12
CA LEU A 207 -9.42 -5.09 7.26
C LEU A 207 -8.47 -3.90 7.09
N GLY A 208 -8.88 -2.78 7.68
CA GLY A 208 -8.02 -1.63 7.90
C GLY A 208 -8.05 -1.24 9.36
N LEU A 209 -6.92 -0.81 9.89
CA LEU A 209 -6.82 -0.29 11.25
C LEU A 209 -6.06 1.03 11.22
N ARG A 210 -6.53 2.01 11.98
CA ARG A 210 -5.86 3.30 12.13
C ARG A 210 -5.96 3.83 13.54
N GLU A 211 -5.03 4.69 13.88
CA GLU A 211 -5.10 5.52 15.09
C GLU A 211 -5.95 6.77 14.81
N ASP A 212 -6.95 7.04 15.64
CA ASP A 212 -7.78 8.24 15.54
C ASP A 212 -6.97 9.49 15.91
N GLY A 213 -7.14 10.57 15.14
CA GLY A 213 -6.36 11.80 15.32
C GLY A 213 -5.06 11.82 14.51
N ASN A 214 -4.60 10.67 14.03
CA ASN A 214 -3.49 10.55 13.09
C ASN A 214 -3.90 9.75 11.85
N TRP A 215 -4.68 10.40 10.97
CA TRP A 215 -5.35 9.79 9.83
C TRP A 215 -4.44 9.08 8.81
N ASP A 216 -3.13 9.35 8.86
CA ASP A 216 -2.10 8.74 8.01
C ASP A 216 -1.35 7.58 8.69
N GLU A 217 -1.73 7.19 9.90
CA GLU A 217 -1.10 6.11 10.66
C GLU A 217 -2.00 4.89 10.75
N SER A 218 -1.67 3.91 9.90
CA SER A 218 -2.17 2.54 10.02
C SER A 218 -1.62 1.90 11.30
N VAL A 219 -2.47 1.22 12.07
CA VAL A 219 -2.00 0.33 13.14
C VAL A 219 -1.32 -0.87 12.48
N PRO A 220 -0.08 -1.24 12.85
CA PRO A 220 0.62 -2.37 12.26
C PRO A 220 -0.04 -3.71 12.64
N LEU A 221 -0.03 -4.65 11.71
CA LEU A 221 -0.37 -6.05 11.96
C LEU A 221 0.92 -6.82 12.25
N ALA A 222 1.10 -7.24 13.50
CA ALA A 222 2.34 -7.83 14.00
C ALA A 222 2.68 -9.17 13.30
N ASN A 223 1.67 -9.90 12.84
CA ASN A 223 1.84 -11.16 12.11
C ASN A 223 1.55 -11.05 10.61
N TYR A 224 1.73 -9.87 10.02
CA TYR A 224 1.44 -9.61 8.61
C TYR A 224 2.03 -10.69 7.67
N GLU A 225 3.31 -11.03 7.85
CA GLU A 225 4.05 -12.00 7.02
C GLU A 225 3.46 -13.43 7.06
N GLU A 226 2.74 -13.78 8.13
CA GLU A 226 2.06 -15.07 8.20
C GLU A 226 0.67 -15.10 7.55
N VAL A 227 0.07 -13.92 7.43
CA VAL A 227 -1.32 -13.77 6.98
C VAL A 227 -1.33 -13.49 5.48
N VAL A 228 -0.36 -12.69 5.01
CA VAL A 228 -0.12 -12.40 3.61
C VAL A 228 1.13 -13.19 3.21
N PRO A 229 0.99 -14.27 2.41
CA PRO A 229 2.13 -15.10 2.02
C PRO A 229 3.29 -14.27 1.45
N ALA A 230 4.55 -14.64 1.73
CA ALA A 230 5.73 -13.97 1.19
C ALA A 230 5.76 -13.82 -0.35
N SER A 231 5.04 -14.68 -1.08
CA SER A 231 4.86 -14.53 -2.53
C SER A 231 4.00 -13.32 -2.93
N GLN A 232 3.17 -12.84 -2.00
CA GLN A 232 2.28 -11.68 -2.10
C GLN A 232 2.77 -10.48 -1.27
N GLU A 233 3.70 -10.68 -0.33
CA GLU A 233 4.33 -9.60 0.42
C GLU A 233 5.00 -8.60 -0.51
N ASN A 234 4.59 -7.33 -0.40
CA ASN A 234 5.36 -6.11 -0.65
C ASN A 234 6.34 -6.12 -1.83
N ARG A 235 6.08 -6.92 -2.87
CA ARG A 235 6.70 -6.72 -4.16
C ARG A 235 6.22 -5.35 -4.55
N THR A 236 7.15 -4.41 -4.62
CA THR A 236 6.86 -3.16 -5.33
C THR A 236 6.27 -3.63 -6.66
N PRO A 237 5.00 -3.31 -6.97
CA PRO A 237 4.34 -3.81 -8.16
C PRO A 237 5.29 -3.59 -9.32
N THR A 238 5.39 -4.57 -10.21
CA THR A 238 6.23 -4.39 -11.39
C THR A 238 5.67 -3.19 -12.14
N ARG A 239 6.41 -2.08 -12.10
CA ARG A 239 6.02 -0.83 -12.76
C ARG A 239 6.30 -1.01 -14.24
N VAL A 240 5.24 -1.23 -15.01
CA VAL A 240 5.29 -1.21 -16.46
C VAL A 240 4.86 0.17 -16.92
N GLU A 241 5.89 0.96 -17.21
CA GLU A 241 5.74 2.28 -17.80
C GLU A 241 6.03 2.22 -19.30
N ARG A 242 5.19 2.90 -20.06
CA ARG A 242 5.32 3.07 -21.51
C ARG A 242 5.14 4.52 -21.88
N TRP A 243 5.92 4.95 -22.87
CA TRP A 243 5.82 6.26 -23.45
C TRP A 243 5.34 6.14 -24.89
N LEU A 244 4.28 6.87 -25.23
CA LEU A 244 3.75 6.92 -26.58
C LEU A 244 4.69 7.70 -27.51
N PRO A 245 4.75 7.33 -28.80
CA PRO A 245 5.43 8.15 -29.80
C PRO A 245 4.92 9.60 -29.82
N GLY A 246 5.84 10.56 -29.95
CA GLY A 246 5.53 11.99 -29.98
C GLY A 246 5.20 12.60 -28.62
N ARG A 247 5.63 11.97 -27.51
CA ARG A 247 5.46 12.49 -26.12
C ARG A 247 6.03 13.90 -25.92
N ASP A 248 7.08 14.23 -26.67
CA ASP A 248 7.84 15.47 -26.64
C ASP A 248 6.99 16.70 -26.98
N ARG A 249 5.85 16.50 -27.65
CA ARG A 249 4.83 17.55 -27.86
C ARG A 249 4.20 18.08 -26.58
N ALA A 250 4.20 17.30 -25.49
CA ALA A 250 3.53 17.64 -24.24
C ALA A 250 4.41 17.51 -22.99
N TRP A 251 5.47 16.70 -23.09
CA TRP A 251 6.35 16.33 -21.98
C TRP A 251 7.78 16.78 -22.26
N PRO A 252 8.33 17.70 -21.45
CA PRO A 252 9.74 18.07 -21.50
C PRO A 252 10.65 16.85 -21.30
N ALA A 253 11.86 16.89 -21.86
CA ALA A 253 12.82 15.79 -21.74
C ALA A 253 13.46 15.70 -20.34
N ASP A 254 13.44 16.80 -19.59
CA ASP A 254 14.14 17.02 -18.32
C ASP A 254 13.21 16.91 -17.09
N LEU A 255 12.09 16.21 -17.23
CA LEU A 255 11.14 16.00 -16.13
C LEU A 255 11.79 15.28 -14.95
N THR A 256 11.59 15.85 -13.77
CA THR A 256 11.96 15.22 -12.50
C THR A 256 10.98 14.10 -12.13
N GLN A 257 11.43 13.17 -11.29
CA GLN A 257 10.54 12.12 -10.76
C GLN A 257 9.37 12.73 -9.97
N ALA A 258 9.62 13.80 -9.21
CA ALA A 258 8.58 14.48 -8.44
C ALA A 258 7.46 15.02 -9.34
N GLU A 259 7.80 15.57 -10.52
CA GLU A 259 6.81 15.99 -11.51
C GLU A 259 6.03 14.81 -12.07
N LEU A 260 6.70 13.70 -12.40
CA LEU A 260 6.02 12.49 -12.87
C LEU A 260 5.09 11.88 -11.81
N ASP A 261 5.46 11.96 -10.53
CA ASP A 261 4.69 11.45 -9.40
C ASP A 261 3.39 12.24 -9.19
N THR A 262 3.33 13.53 -9.57
CA THR A 262 2.08 14.29 -9.54
C THR A 262 0.98 13.68 -10.42
N TRP A 263 1.39 12.94 -11.45
CA TRP A 263 0.53 12.23 -12.40
C TRP A 263 0.35 10.74 -12.07
N ASP A 264 1.01 10.20 -11.05
CA ASP A 264 0.81 8.80 -10.66
C ASP A 264 -0.20 8.76 -9.51
N LEU A 265 -1.35 8.14 -9.78
CA LEU A 265 -2.48 8.11 -8.84
C LEU A 265 -2.14 7.36 -7.55
N SER A 266 -1.14 6.48 -7.57
CA SER A 266 -0.71 5.76 -6.37
C SER A 266 -0.09 6.67 -5.29
N PHE A 267 0.38 7.87 -5.68
CA PHE A 267 0.87 8.86 -4.73
C PHE A 267 -0.22 9.78 -4.20
N ARG A 268 -1.42 9.72 -4.81
CA ARG A 268 -2.54 10.58 -4.45
C ARG A 268 -3.38 9.96 -3.32
N PRO A 269 -3.91 10.80 -2.41
CA PRO A 269 -4.87 10.34 -1.41
C PRO A 269 -6.06 9.61 -2.05
N ASP A 270 -6.61 8.65 -1.32
CA ASP A 270 -7.81 7.88 -1.66
C ASP A 270 -7.72 6.97 -2.90
N TYR A 271 -6.70 7.05 -3.76
CA TYR A 271 -6.59 6.10 -4.90
C TYR A 271 -5.93 4.78 -4.51
N ASN A 272 -5.10 4.82 -3.47
CA ASN A 272 -4.56 3.66 -2.79
C ASN A 272 -5.15 3.53 -1.40
N ASP A 273 -5.27 2.29 -0.94
CA ASP A 273 -5.72 2.01 0.41
C ASP A 273 -4.54 1.96 1.38
N ASN A 274 -4.10 3.15 1.82
CA ASN A 274 -2.93 3.28 2.69
C ASN A 274 -3.16 2.76 4.13
N LEU A 275 -4.40 2.37 4.47
CA LEU A 275 -4.80 1.97 5.81
C LEU A 275 -5.22 0.50 5.89
N GLY A 276 -5.18 -0.23 4.78
CA GLY A 276 -5.44 -1.67 4.72
C GLY A 276 -4.17 -2.52 4.77
N PHE A 277 -4.34 -3.82 4.98
CA PHE A 277 -3.26 -4.82 4.99
C PHE A 277 -3.25 -5.74 3.77
N HIS A 278 -4.10 -5.49 2.79
CA HIS A 278 -4.04 -6.18 1.51
C HIS A 278 -2.71 -5.81 0.83
N PRO A 279 -2.12 -6.70 0.01
CA PRO A 279 -0.87 -6.43 -0.67
C PRO A 279 -0.93 -5.10 -1.40
N PHE A 280 -0.09 -4.17 -0.95
CA PHE A 280 -0.12 -2.78 -1.38
C PHE A 280 0.21 -2.74 -2.87
N THR A 281 -0.81 -2.45 -3.69
CA THR A 281 -0.75 -2.37 -5.16
C THR A 281 -0.26 -3.68 -5.79
N GLY A 282 -1.18 -4.53 -6.26
CA GLY A 282 -0.97 -5.94 -6.63
C GLY A 282 0.21 -6.29 -7.57
N HIS A 283 0.08 -7.27 -8.44
CA HIS A 283 1.28 -7.76 -9.16
C HIS A 283 1.89 -6.72 -10.11
N PHE A 284 1.09 -5.74 -10.51
CA PHE A 284 1.36 -4.90 -11.66
C PHE A 284 0.88 -3.47 -11.46
N ARG A 285 1.75 -2.50 -11.79
CA ARG A 285 1.37 -1.10 -11.97
C ARG A 285 1.59 -0.75 -13.42
N TRP A 286 0.51 -0.42 -14.12
CA TRP A 286 0.58 -0.05 -15.52
C TRP A 286 0.39 1.45 -15.70
N ILE A 287 1.29 2.08 -16.43
CA ILE A 287 1.19 3.49 -16.75
C ILE A 287 1.64 3.76 -18.18
N VAL A 288 0.78 4.38 -18.97
CA VAL A 288 1.10 4.89 -20.30
C VAL A 288 1.06 6.40 -20.26
N ARG A 289 2.12 7.03 -20.78
CA ARG A 289 2.25 8.48 -20.86
C ARG A 289 2.46 8.91 -22.31
N GLY A 290 1.90 10.04 -22.71
CA GLY A 290 2.09 10.56 -24.06
C GLY A 290 1.45 11.91 -24.28
N ALA A 291 1.34 12.31 -25.54
CA ALA A 291 0.61 13.50 -25.95
C ALA A 291 -0.70 13.09 -26.63
N ALA A 292 -1.80 13.76 -26.27
CA ALA A 292 -3.03 13.72 -27.04
C ALA A 292 -2.82 14.45 -28.40
N PRO A 293 -3.70 14.25 -29.39
CA PRO A 293 -3.56 14.88 -30.71
C PRO A 293 -3.49 16.42 -30.66
N ASP A 294 -4.12 17.02 -29.66
CA ASP A 294 -4.14 18.46 -29.39
C ASP A 294 -2.92 18.97 -28.59
N GLY A 295 -1.94 18.11 -28.32
CA GLY A 295 -0.72 18.46 -27.58
C GLY A 295 -0.87 18.46 -26.06
N ARG A 296 -2.05 18.16 -25.50
CA ARG A 296 -2.21 18.00 -24.05
C ARG A 296 -1.47 16.76 -23.55
N ARG A 297 -0.94 16.83 -22.33
CA ARG A 297 -0.38 15.67 -21.64
C ARG A 297 -1.46 14.61 -21.44
N LEU A 298 -1.16 13.36 -21.78
CA LEU A 298 -2.04 12.20 -21.58
C LEU A 298 -1.36 11.22 -20.64
N VAL A 299 -2.11 10.73 -19.66
CA VAL A 299 -1.72 9.59 -18.83
C VAL A 299 -2.89 8.62 -18.73
N VAL A 300 -2.63 7.33 -18.93
CA VAL A 300 -3.59 6.25 -18.67
C VAL A 300 -2.94 5.26 -17.70
N GLN A 301 -3.68 4.84 -16.69
CA GLN A 301 -3.20 4.00 -15.60
C GLN A 301 -4.16 2.86 -15.31
N ILE A 302 -3.61 1.72 -14.91
CA ILE A 302 -4.36 0.64 -14.27
C ILE A 302 -3.78 0.50 -12.85
N LEU A 303 -4.64 0.69 -11.85
CA LEU A 303 -4.30 0.49 -10.44
C LEU A 303 -4.92 -0.82 -9.94
N GLU A 304 -4.09 -1.71 -9.41
CA GLU A 304 -4.55 -2.97 -8.81
C GLU A 304 -4.76 -2.80 -7.30
N LEU A 305 -5.86 -3.36 -6.79
CA LEU A 305 -6.22 -3.38 -5.37
C LEU A 305 -6.92 -4.70 -5.07
N GLY A 306 -6.21 -5.65 -4.46
CA GLY A 306 -6.72 -7.03 -4.33
C GLY A 306 -6.94 -7.66 -5.72
N ASP A 307 -8.14 -8.13 -5.98
CA ASP A 307 -8.59 -8.69 -7.26
C ASP A 307 -9.11 -7.64 -8.25
N ARG A 308 -9.21 -6.37 -7.83
CA ARG A 308 -9.76 -5.26 -8.64
C ARG A 308 -8.67 -4.55 -9.41
N ARG A 309 -8.96 -4.15 -10.64
CA ARG A 309 -8.03 -3.46 -11.55
C ARG A 309 -8.74 -2.25 -12.12
N ARG A 310 -8.47 -1.08 -11.56
CA ARG A 310 -9.19 0.15 -11.88
C ARG A 310 -8.48 0.93 -12.98
N VAL A 311 -9.21 1.27 -14.03
CA VAL A 311 -8.71 2.00 -15.21
C VAL A 311 -8.97 3.50 -15.02
N PHE A 312 -7.92 4.30 -15.20
CA PHE A 312 -7.97 5.75 -15.12
C PHE A 312 -7.31 6.40 -16.31
N TRP A 313 -7.75 7.60 -16.65
CA TRP A 313 -7.05 8.48 -17.57
C TRP A 313 -7.05 9.93 -17.07
N MET A 314 -6.05 10.70 -17.49
CA MET A 314 -5.89 12.13 -17.22
C MET A 314 -5.41 12.82 -18.49
N ILE A 315 -6.01 13.96 -18.82
CA ILE A 315 -5.66 14.77 -19.99
C ILE A 315 -5.47 16.22 -19.58
N GLY A 316 -4.36 16.82 -20.00
CA GLY A 316 -4.01 18.23 -19.76
C GLY A 316 -3.48 18.51 -18.36
N THR A 317 -4.20 18.09 -17.31
CA THR A 317 -3.84 18.28 -15.90
C THR A 317 -3.91 16.97 -15.12
N PRO A 318 -3.03 16.75 -14.13
CA PRO A 318 -3.15 15.56 -13.29
C PRO A 318 -4.31 15.68 -12.29
N ASP A 319 -4.84 16.88 -12.00
CA ASP A 319 -5.83 17.13 -10.93
C ASP A 319 -7.24 16.64 -11.22
N ARG A 320 -7.49 16.20 -12.46
CA ARG A 320 -8.78 15.67 -12.90
C ARG A 320 -8.61 14.26 -13.45
N PRO A 321 -8.32 13.27 -12.58
CA PRO A 321 -8.38 11.88 -13.00
C PRO A 321 -9.82 11.48 -13.28
N HIS A 322 -9.99 10.77 -14.38
CA HIS A 322 -11.25 10.19 -14.77
C HIS A 322 -11.18 8.69 -14.58
N TYR A 323 -12.10 8.17 -13.77
CA TYR A 323 -12.29 6.74 -13.59
C TYR A 323 -13.11 6.20 -14.75
N ALA A 324 -12.52 5.31 -15.54
CA ALA A 324 -13.19 4.67 -16.66
C ALA A 324 -14.02 3.46 -16.20
N GLY A 325 -13.55 2.75 -15.16
CA GLY A 325 -14.19 1.56 -14.64
C GLY A 325 -13.17 0.51 -14.22
N GLU A 326 -13.67 -0.70 -13.91
CA GLU A 326 -12.82 -1.87 -13.71
C GLU A 326 -12.34 -2.41 -15.07
N LEU A 327 -11.14 -2.97 -15.10
CA LEU A 327 -10.55 -3.65 -16.23
C LEU A 327 -11.26 -5.00 -16.39
N ASP A 328 -12.29 -5.00 -17.24
CA ASP A 328 -13.06 -6.16 -17.65
C ASP A 328 -12.91 -6.38 -19.17
N ASP A 329 -13.74 -7.25 -19.75
CA ASP A 329 -13.72 -7.56 -21.19
C ASP A 329 -14.01 -6.35 -22.10
N ARG A 330 -14.51 -5.23 -21.54
CA ARG A 330 -14.67 -3.97 -22.28
C ARG A 330 -13.36 -3.26 -22.51
N TYR A 331 -12.37 -3.46 -21.63
CA TYR A 331 -11.07 -2.78 -21.69
C TYR A 331 -9.90 -3.73 -21.94
N ALA A 332 -10.13 -5.03 -21.84
CA ALA A 332 -9.13 -6.05 -22.08
C ALA A 332 -9.69 -7.17 -22.95
N THR A 333 -8.85 -7.77 -23.77
CA THR A 333 -9.19 -8.97 -24.55
C THR A 333 -8.09 -9.99 -24.36
N GLY A 334 -8.45 -11.15 -23.82
CA GLY A 334 -7.57 -12.31 -23.74
C GLY A 334 -7.29 -12.86 -25.14
N LEU A 335 -6.01 -13.07 -25.44
CA LEU A 335 -5.53 -13.57 -26.72
C LEU A 335 -4.73 -14.87 -26.53
N PRO A 336 -4.51 -15.66 -27.60
CA PRO A 336 -3.66 -16.84 -27.55
C PRO A 336 -2.26 -16.54 -26.98
N ARG A 337 -1.60 -17.57 -26.44
CA ARG A 337 -0.26 -17.48 -25.84
C ARG A 337 -0.16 -16.49 -24.68
N GLN A 338 -1.21 -16.41 -23.85
CA GLN A 338 -1.25 -15.56 -22.65
C GLN A 338 -1.02 -14.07 -22.96
N THR A 339 -1.30 -13.63 -24.19
CA THR A 339 -1.24 -12.22 -24.54
C THR A 339 -2.56 -11.57 -24.11
N THR A 340 -2.49 -10.36 -23.56
CA THR A 340 -3.68 -9.56 -23.27
C THR A 340 -3.55 -8.24 -24.02
N LEU A 341 -4.58 -7.92 -24.80
CA LEU A 341 -4.73 -6.59 -25.40
C LEU A 341 -5.51 -5.73 -24.41
N VAL A 342 -4.91 -4.66 -23.90
CA VAL A 342 -5.63 -3.56 -23.26
C VAL A 342 -6.05 -2.57 -24.34
N HIS A 343 -7.31 -2.18 -24.36
CA HIS A 343 -7.85 -1.20 -25.29
C HIS A 343 -8.82 -0.26 -24.56
N ILE A 344 -8.58 1.05 -24.64
CA ILE A 344 -9.32 2.06 -23.87
C ILE A 344 -9.67 3.21 -24.80
N ARG A 345 -10.95 3.36 -25.12
CA ARG A 345 -11.48 4.50 -25.87
C ARG A 345 -11.49 5.74 -24.97
N LEU A 346 -10.75 6.76 -25.38
CA LEU A 346 -10.66 8.04 -24.68
C LEU A 346 -11.80 8.97 -25.15
N PRO A 347 -12.26 9.91 -24.30
CA PRO A 347 -13.36 10.81 -24.67
C PRO A 347 -12.93 11.83 -25.74
N GLU A 348 -13.87 12.69 -26.14
CA GLU A 348 -13.60 13.86 -27.01
C GLU A 348 -12.97 13.49 -28.37
N GLN A 349 -13.16 12.25 -28.84
CA GLN A 349 -12.53 11.74 -30.07
C GLN A 349 -10.99 11.82 -30.04
N ILE A 350 -10.38 11.76 -28.84
CA ILE A 350 -8.92 11.78 -28.68
C ILE A 350 -8.28 10.54 -29.31
N GLY A 351 -8.92 9.38 -29.16
CA GLY A 351 -8.41 8.14 -29.75
C GLY A 351 -8.78 6.90 -28.96
N VAL A 352 -8.17 5.79 -29.36
CA VAL A 352 -8.22 4.52 -28.62
C VAL A 352 -6.80 4.16 -28.23
N LEU A 353 -6.52 4.15 -26.93
CA LEU A 353 -5.25 3.64 -26.43
C LEU A 353 -5.27 2.11 -26.55
N VAL A 354 -4.26 1.53 -27.19
CA VAL A 354 -4.07 0.08 -27.25
C VAL A 354 -2.71 -0.31 -26.69
N SER A 355 -2.61 -1.46 -26.04
CA SER A 355 -1.35 -2.05 -25.59
C SER A 355 -1.46 -3.57 -25.55
N ALA A 356 -0.52 -4.25 -26.20
CA ALA A 356 -0.37 -5.69 -26.12
C ALA A 356 1.13 -6.01 -26.03
N PRO A 357 1.70 -6.04 -24.81
CA PRO A 357 3.14 -6.15 -24.62
C PRO A 357 3.78 -7.29 -25.44
N ALA A 358 4.90 -6.98 -26.10
CA ALA A 358 5.64 -7.90 -26.97
C ALA A 358 4.89 -8.46 -28.19
N ALA A 359 3.73 -7.90 -28.56
CA ALA A 359 3.03 -8.20 -29.80
C ALA A 359 3.30 -7.13 -30.88
N THR A 360 3.13 -7.51 -32.14
CA THR A 360 3.07 -6.56 -33.26
C THR A 360 1.64 -6.11 -33.48
N LEU A 361 1.43 -4.81 -33.63
CA LEU A 361 0.11 -4.20 -33.76
C LEU A 361 -0.10 -3.57 -35.15
N ARG A 362 -1.31 -3.74 -35.69
CA ARG A 362 -1.85 -2.99 -36.82
C ARG A 362 -3.26 -2.55 -36.50
N TYR A 363 -3.76 -1.49 -37.13
CA TYR A 363 -5.13 -1.04 -36.91
C TYR A 363 -5.82 -0.66 -38.21
N ARG A 364 -7.14 -0.57 -38.20
CA ARG A 364 -7.90 0.01 -39.31
C ARG A 364 -9.07 0.86 -38.83
N ALA A 365 -9.37 1.89 -39.60
CA ALA A 365 -10.56 2.72 -39.44
C ALA A 365 -11.65 2.24 -40.40
N GLY A 366 -12.79 1.79 -39.87
CA GLY A 366 -13.87 1.19 -40.66
C GLY A 366 -13.41 0.04 -41.56
N ALA A 367 -13.75 0.15 -42.86
CA ALA A 367 -13.35 -0.79 -43.92
C ALA A 367 -12.02 -0.42 -44.61
N GLY A 368 -11.28 0.55 -44.08
CA GLY A 368 -10.00 0.98 -44.65
C GLY A 368 -8.88 -0.06 -44.54
N PRO A 369 -7.70 0.24 -45.12
CA PRO A 369 -6.55 -0.66 -45.05
C PRO A 369 -6.01 -0.80 -43.63
N TRP A 370 -5.33 -1.91 -43.37
CA TRP A 370 -4.59 -2.14 -42.14
C TRP A 370 -3.29 -1.32 -42.12
N LEU A 371 -3.21 -0.37 -41.20
CA LEU A 371 -2.08 0.51 -40.97
C LEU A 371 -1.17 -0.04 -39.86
N PRO A 372 0.16 0.07 -39.99
CA PRO A 372 1.09 -0.37 -38.95
C PRO A 372 1.01 0.52 -37.71
N VAL A 373 1.32 -0.06 -36.56
CA VAL A 373 1.53 0.65 -35.29
C VAL A 373 3.00 0.53 -34.91
N ASN A 374 3.60 1.65 -34.49
CA ASN A 374 4.99 1.66 -34.03
C ASN A 374 5.06 1.22 -32.57
N GLY A 375 5.47 -0.03 -32.35
CA GLY A 375 5.63 -0.64 -31.03
C GLY A 375 4.42 -1.45 -30.58
N ASP A 376 4.42 -1.81 -29.30
CA ASP A 376 3.41 -2.67 -28.66
C ASP A 376 2.33 -1.88 -27.91
N THR A 377 2.41 -0.55 -27.95
CA THR A 377 1.52 0.38 -27.25
C THR A 377 1.37 1.65 -28.08
N ALA A 378 0.14 2.09 -28.35
CA ALA A 378 -0.12 3.28 -29.16
C ALA A 378 -1.46 3.94 -28.85
N LEU A 379 -1.55 5.25 -29.12
CA LEU A 379 -2.82 5.96 -29.22
C LEU A 379 -3.26 5.95 -30.69
N LEU A 380 -4.29 5.18 -31.00
CA LEU A 380 -4.88 5.09 -32.33
C LEU A 380 -5.85 6.26 -32.55
N PRO A 381 -6.07 6.69 -33.82
CA PRO A 381 -7.11 7.67 -34.13
C PRO A 381 -8.49 7.24 -33.63
N ALA A 382 -9.38 8.18 -33.29
CA ALA A 382 -10.71 7.84 -32.76
C ALA A 382 -11.58 7.02 -33.72
N ALA A 383 -11.35 7.17 -35.03
CA ALA A 383 -12.00 6.38 -36.08
C ALA A 383 -11.52 4.91 -36.14
N ALA A 384 -10.47 4.54 -35.39
CA ALA A 384 -10.02 3.16 -35.28
C ALA A 384 -11.16 2.28 -34.75
N SER A 385 -11.47 1.25 -35.52
CA SER A 385 -12.58 0.33 -35.26
C SER A 385 -12.11 -1.08 -34.94
N ARG A 386 -10.91 -1.44 -35.39
CA ARG A 386 -10.27 -2.72 -35.12
C ARG A 386 -8.76 -2.56 -34.96
N VAL A 387 -8.20 -3.44 -34.14
CA VAL A 387 -6.77 -3.66 -34.02
C VAL A 387 -6.47 -5.13 -34.33
N GLU A 388 -5.41 -5.39 -35.09
CA GLU A 388 -4.89 -6.72 -35.35
C GLU A 388 -3.64 -6.89 -34.48
N VAL A 389 -3.68 -7.90 -33.62
CA VAL A 389 -2.61 -8.21 -32.68
C VAL A 389 -1.92 -9.49 -33.15
N THR A 390 -0.63 -9.44 -33.37
CA THR A 390 0.18 -10.62 -33.70
C THR A 390 1.06 -10.97 -32.49
N PRO A 391 0.65 -11.94 -31.65
CA PRO A 391 1.47 -12.40 -30.53
C PRO A 391 2.83 -12.93 -31.01
N ARG A 392 3.84 -12.90 -30.15
CA ARG A 392 5.17 -13.40 -30.50
C ARG A 392 5.12 -14.85 -30.98
N GLY A 393 5.49 -15.06 -32.24
CA GLY A 393 5.48 -16.35 -32.94
C GLY A 393 4.09 -16.95 -33.17
N GLY A 394 3.03 -16.16 -33.03
CA GLY A 394 1.64 -16.54 -33.29
C GLY A 394 1.09 -15.94 -34.59
N ASN A 395 -0.16 -16.28 -34.90
CA ASN A 395 -0.88 -15.71 -36.03
C ASN A 395 -1.55 -14.38 -35.64
N PRO A 396 -1.78 -13.47 -36.60
CA PRO A 396 -2.55 -12.25 -36.36
C PRO A 396 -3.98 -12.55 -35.91
N VAL A 397 -4.46 -11.82 -34.90
CA VAL A 397 -5.81 -11.91 -34.34
C VAL A 397 -6.48 -10.54 -34.42
N PRO A 398 -7.55 -10.37 -35.21
CA PRO A 398 -8.29 -9.12 -35.26
C PRO A 398 -9.22 -9.00 -34.05
N VAL A 399 -9.19 -7.85 -33.38
CA VAL A 399 -10.04 -7.48 -32.24
C VAL A 399 -10.82 -6.22 -32.57
N ALA A 400 -12.12 -6.22 -32.27
CA ALA A 400 -12.96 -5.04 -32.39
C ALA A 400 -12.70 -4.07 -31.23
N LEU A 401 -12.59 -2.77 -31.54
CA LEU A 401 -12.40 -1.72 -30.55
C LEU A 401 -13.75 -1.11 -30.21
N VAL A 402 -14.28 -1.46 -29.04
CA VAL A 402 -15.58 -0.97 -28.54
C VAL A 402 -15.41 0.44 -27.97
#